data_AF-N1ZCE2-F1
#
_entry.id   AF-N1ZCE2-F1
#
_cell.length_a   1.000
_cell.length_b   1.000
_cell.length_c   1.000
_cell.angle_alpha   90.00
_cell.angle_beta   90.00
_cell.angle_gamma   90.00
#
_symmetry.space_group_name_H-M   'P 1'
#
loop_
_entity.id
_entity.type
_entity.pdbx_description
1 polymer ?
#
loop_
_entity_poly.entity_id
_entity_poly.type
_entity_poly.pdbx_seq_one_letter_code
_entity_poly.pdbx_strand_id
1 'polypeptide(L)'
;MTEAPLKHTVTNRKIKLIDEATHEVYSDLMTIHEVNIKHISEQNSQELQILRCFFEIETEENYQKFVSSYEQTTLGALLLQEYEAAIANPSVLDHLSEEDKYMIRLTDEERLLERAEGREQGREQGLQQGLQQKSIEIAKNLLSEGMTITFISKITGLSEEEVALLI
;
A
#
# COMPACT_ATOMS: atom_id res chain seq x y z
N MET A 1 -3.44 -1.37 28.11
CA MET A 1 -2.73 -2.34 27.26
C MET A 1 -1.68 -1.57 26.49
N THR A 2 -0.45 -2.06 26.50
CA THR A 2 0.76 -1.46 25.94
C THR A 2 0.73 -1.57 24.42
N GLU A 3 0.50 -0.46 23.73
CA GLU A 3 0.71 -0.36 22.29
C GLU A 3 2.18 -0.07 22.01
N ALA A 4 2.76 -0.96 21.20
CA ALA A 4 4.11 -0.86 20.66
C ALA A 4 4.27 0.43 19.82
N PRO A 5 5.50 0.92 19.61
CA PRO A 5 5.72 2.14 18.85
C PRO A 5 5.42 1.90 17.37
N LEU A 6 4.20 2.28 16.96
CA LEU A 6 3.77 2.48 15.58
C LEU A 6 4.56 3.67 15.04
N LYS A 7 5.61 3.46 14.25
CA LYS A 7 6.57 4.55 14.03
C LYS A 7 6.00 5.76 13.28
N HIS A 8 4.95 5.65 12.43
CA HIS A 8 4.22 6.80 11.85
C HIS A 8 2.78 6.48 11.42
N THR A 9 2.01 5.72 12.22
CA THR A 9 0.58 5.50 11.95
C THR A 9 -0.23 5.48 13.23
N VAL A 10 -0.27 6.61 13.95
CA VAL A 10 -1.49 7.14 14.57
C VAL A 10 -1.25 8.62 14.92
N THR A 11 -1.58 9.57 14.04
CA THR A 11 -1.87 10.93 14.51
C THR A 11 -3.29 10.91 15.07
N ASN A 12 -3.42 10.57 16.36
CA ASN A 12 -4.67 10.77 17.08
C ASN A 12 -4.85 12.27 17.32
N ARG A 13 -5.44 12.97 16.35
CA ARG A 13 -5.74 14.40 16.50
C ARG A 13 -7.00 14.55 17.34
N LYS A 14 -6.81 14.96 18.60
CA LYS A 14 -7.91 15.40 19.46
C LYS A 14 -8.15 16.88 19.24
N ILE A 15 -9.21 17.21 18.54
CA ILE A 15 -9.63 18.60 18.32
C ILE A 15 -10.48 19.02 19.53
N LYS A 16 -10.09 20.13 20.17
CA LYS A 16 -10.85 20.73 21.28
C LYS A 16 -11.47 22.04 20.78
N LEU A 17 -12.75 22.22 21.03
CA LEU A 17 -13.42 23.51 20.83
C LEU A 17 -13.29 24.34 22.10
N ILE A 18 -12.97 25.62 21.94
CA ILE A 18 -12.77 26.55 23.06
C ILE A 18 -13.60 27.80 22.76
N ASP A 19 -14.38 28.25 23.74
CA ASP A 19 -15.00 29.59 23.70
C ASP A 19 -13.92 30.65 23.87
N GLU A 20 -13.77 31.56 22.92
CA GLU A 20 -12.69 32.56 22.93
C GLU A 20 -12.86 33.63 24.03
N ALA A 21 -14.10 33.91 24.45
CA ALA A 21 -14.40 34.94 25.44
C ALA A 21 -14.27 34.39 26.87
N THR A 22 -14.79 33.18 27.12
CA THR A 22 -14.80 32.55 28.45
C THR A 22 -13.63 31.61 28.68
N HIS A 23 -12.90 31.24 27.62
CA HIS A 23 -11.86 30.20 27.61
C HIS A 23 -12.37 28.82 28.06
N GLU A 24 -13.69 28.61 28.03
CA GLU A 24 -14.30 27.35 28.39
C GLU A 24 -14.03 26.30 27.31
N VAL A 25 -13.54 25.13 27.72
CA VAL A 25 -13.16 24.05 26.82
C VAL A 25 -14.33 23.09 26.68
N TYR A 26 -14.93 23.05 25.49
CA TYR A 26 -15.90 22.04 25.07
C TYR A 26 -15.15 20.82 24.53
N SER A 27 -14.42 20.11 25.40
CA SER A 27 -13.71 18.89 24.99
C SER A 27 -14.60 17.67 25.20
N ASP A 28 -15.23 17.21 24.11
CA ASP A 28 -15.62 15.81 23.82
C ASP A 28 -16.43 15.72 22.52
N LEU A 29 -16.03 16.42 21.45
CA LEU A 29 -16.82 16.46 20.20
C LEU A 29 -16.32 15.56 19.08
N MET A 30 -15.00 15.32 18.94
CA MET A 30 -14.47 14.59 17.78
C MET A 30 -13.06 14.02 18.02
N THR A 31 -12.86 12.76 17.68
CA THR A 31 -11.53 12.15 17.52
C THR A 31 -11.37 11.79 16.05
N ILE A 32 -10.30 12.27 15.42
CA ILE A 32 -9.95 11.90 14.05
C ILE A 32 -8.81 10.87 14.12
N HIS A 33 -9.03 9.73 13.49
CA HIS A 33 -8.02 8.70 13.29
C HIS A 33 -7.51 8.78 11.86
N GLU A 34 -6.25 9.18 11.69
CA GLU A 34 -5.57 9.19 10.39
C GLU A 34 -4.80 7.87 10.22
N VAL A 35 -5.06 7.17 9.12
CA VAL A 35 -4.42 5.88 8.81
C VAL A 35 -3.74 5.97 7.46
N ASN A 36 -2.42 5.77 7.42
CA ASN A 36 -1.67 5.65 6.19
C ASN A 36 -1.70 4.19 5.72
N ILE A 37 -2.39 3.93 4.60
CA ILE A 37 -2.58 2.60 4.04
C ILE A 37 -1.24 1.89 3.75
N LYS A 38 -0.22 2.63 3.27
CA LYS A 38 1.09 2.08 2.90
C LYS A 38 1.87 1.49 4.08
N HIS A 39 1.55 1.92 5.30
CA HIS A 39 2.23 1.49 6.52
C HIS A 39 1.47 0.36 7.24
N ILE A 40 0.34 -0.09 6.70
CA ILE A 40 -0.37 -1.25 7.22
C ILE A 40 0.36 -2.53 6.79
N SER A 41 0.66 -3.39 7.75
CA SER A 41 1.44 -4.61 7.64
C SER A 41 0.67 -5.83 8.17
N GLU A 42 1.21 -7.04 7.96
CA GLU A 42 0.61 -8.29 8.45
C GLU A 42 0.50 -8.36 9.99
N GLN A 43 1.27 -7.53 10.70
CA GLN A 43 1.23 -7.43 12.16
C GLN A 43 0.07 -6.58 12.68
N ASN A 44 -0.61 -5.83 11.80
CA ASN A 44 -1.77 -5.01 12.16
C ASN A 44 -3.05 -5.85 12.27
N SER A 45 -4.12 -5.25 12.81
CA SER A 45 -5.41 -5.94 12.95
C SER A 45 -6.00 -6.35 11.60
N GLN A 46 -6.90 -7.34 11.63
CA GLN A 46 -7.57 -7.81 10.43
C GLN A 46 -8.35 -6.68 9.73
N GLU A 47 -8.98 -5.78 10.50
CA GLU A 47 -9.72 -4.64 9.96
C GLU A 47 -8.82 -3.68 9.17
N LEU A 48 -7.63 -3.38 9.69
CA LEU A 48 -6.65 -2.56 8.99
C LEU A 48 -6.16 -3.26 7.71
N GLN A 49 -5.92 -4.57 7.76
CA GLN A 49 -5.54 -5.34 6.58
C GLN A 49 -6.65 -5.36 5.52
N ILE A 50 -7.92 -5.48 5.93
CA ILE A 50 -9.07 -5.38 5.03
C ILE A 50 -9.12 -4.00 4.36
N LEU A 51 -8.97 -2.92 5.13
CA LEU A 51 -8.92 -1.56 4.57
C LEU A 51 -7.79 -1.41 3.56
N ARG A 52 -6.59 -1.92 3.91
CA ARG A 52 -5.45 -1.90 2.99
C ARG A 52 -5.77 -2.64 1.69
N CYS A 53 -6.23 -3.88 1.78
CA CYS A 53 -6.56 -4.68 0.60
C CYS A 53 -7.63 -4.02 -0.27
N PHE A 54 -8.62 -3.35 0.33
CA PHE A 54 -9.68 -2.65 -0.39
C PHE A 54 -9.16 -1.42 -1.16
N PHE A 55 -8.39 -0.55 -0.49
CA PHE A 55 -7.89 0.68 -1.12
C PHE A 55 -6.72 0.46 -2.11
N GLU A 56 -6.10 -0.72 -2.12
CA GLU A 56 -5.08 -1.14 -3.10
C GLU A 56 -5.68 -1.82 -4.35
N ILE A 57 -7.00 -1.88 -4.49
CA ILE A 57 -7.65 -2.45 -5.67
C ILE A 57 -7.48 -1.52 -6.88
N GLU A 58 -6.64 -1.92 -7.83
CA GLU A 58 -6.43 -1.22 -9.10
C GLU A 58 -6.98 -1.99 -10.31
N THR A 59 -7.31 -3.27 -10.14
CA THR A 59 -7.69 -4.18 -11.22
C THR A 59 -8.91 -5.02 -10.84
N GLU A 60 -9.65 -5.47 -11.86
CA GLU A 60 -10.77 -6.40 -11.68
C GLU A 60 -10.33 -7.70 -10.99
N GLU A 61 -9.13 -8.20 -11.31
CA GLU A 61 -8.59 -9.39 -10.66
C GLU A 61 -8.42 -9.20 -9.14
N ASN A 62 -7.89 -8.05 -8.72
CA ASN A 62 -7.73 -7.73 -7.31
C ASN A 62 -9.07 -7.50 -6.61
N TYR A 63 -10.05 -6.93 -7.33
CA TYR A 63 -11.41 -6.78 -6.84
C TYR A 63 -12.04 -8.15 -6.54
N GLN A 64 -11.98 -9.10 -7.48
CA GLN A 64 -12.53 -10.44 -7.27
C GLN A 64 -11.83 -11.20 -6.14
N LYS A 65 -10.51 -11.02 -5.98
CA LYS A 65 -9.76 -11.56 -4.83
C LYS A 65 -10.25 -10.97 -3.51
N PHE A 66 -10.49 -9.66 -3.46
CA PHE A 66 -11.02 -8.99 -2.29
C PHE A 66 -12.40 -9.53 -1.90
N VAL A 67 -13.34 -9.58 -2.86
CA VAL A 67 -14.69 -10.12 -2.65
C VAL A 67 -14.60 -11.54 -2.10
N SER A 68 -13.86 -12.42 -2.77
CA SER A 68 -13.71 -13.82 -2.36
C SER A 68 -13.14 -13.98 -0.94
N SER A 69 -12.29 -13.06 -0.51
CA SER A 69 -11.58 -13.15 0.78
C SER A 69 -12.34 -12.47 1.93
N TYR A 70 -13.09 -11.39 1.64
CA TYR A 70 -13.58 -10.48 2.67
C TYR A 70 -15.08 -10.15 2.59
N GLU A 71 -15.81 -10.57 1.57
CA GLU A 71 -17.26 -10.32 1.44
C GLU A 71 -18.05 -10.81 2.66
N GLN A 72 -17.63 -11.92 3.27
CA GLN A 72 -18.32 -12.50 4.43
C GLN A 72 -17.95 -11.84 5.76
N THR A 73 -17.03 -10.86 5.75
CA THR A 73 -16.65 -10.10 6.94
C THR A 73 -17.55 -8.87 7.10
N THR A 74 -17.79 -8.44 8.34
CA THR A 74 -18.64 -7.25 8.59
C THR A 74 -18.10 -6.00 7.90
N LEU A 75 -16.79 -5.78 7.95
CA LEU A 75 -16.16 -4.60 7.35
C LEU A 75 -16.07 -4.73 5.82
N GLY A 76 -15.69 -5.90 5.29
CA GLY A 76 -15.61 -6.11 3.84
C GLY A 76 -16.97 -5.99 3.15
N ALA A 77 -18.03 -6.56 3.73
CA ALA A 77 -19.40 -6.39 3.24
C ALA A 77 -19.82 -4.91 3.20
N LEU A 78 -19.54 -4.17 4.28
CA LEU A 78 -19.86 -2.74 4.37
C LEU A 78 -19.12 -1.94 3.29
N LEU A 79 -17.83 -2.20 3.08
CA LEU A 79 -17.02 -1.52 2.07
C LEU A 79 -17.54 -1.76 0.65
N LEU A 80 -17.92 -3.01 0.34
CA LEU A 80 -18.50 -3.36 -0.96
C LEU A 80 -19.84 -2.64 -1.19
N GLN A 81 -20.70 -2.62 -0.18
CA GLN A 81 -21.99 -1.93 -0.26
C GLN A 81 -21.82 -0.41 -0.48
N GLU A 82 -20.91 0.24 0.26
CA GLU A 82 -20.65 1.67 0.10
C GLU A 82 -20.04 1.99 -1.26
N TYR A 83 -19.16 1.11 -1.77
CA TYR A 83 -18.60 1.24 -3.11
C TYR A 83 -19.69 1.19 -4.19
N GLU A 84 -20.57 0.19 -4.13
CA GLU A 84 -21.70 0.06 -5.06
C GLU A 84 -22.62 1.28 -5.00
N ALA A 85 -22.91 1.79 -3.81
CA ALA A 85 -23.72 2.99 -3.62
C ALA A 85 -23.05 4.25 -4.23
N ALA A 86 -21.73 4.39 -4.03
CA ALA A 86 -20.97 5.52 -4.56
C ALA A 86 -20.92 5.52 -6.10
N ILE A 87 -20.66 4.37 -6.73
CA ILE A 87 -20.60 4.28 -8.20
C ILE A 87 -21.99 4.40 -8.84
N ALA A 88 -23.06 4.02 -8.13
CA ALA A 88 -24.43 4.15 -8.62
C ALA A 88 -24.95 5.60 -8.62
N ASN A 89 -24.30 6.51 -7.90
CA ASN A 89 -24.71 7.90 -7.79
C ASN A 89 -23.68 8.87 -8.42
N PRO A 90 -23.91 9.32 -9.66
CA PRO A 90 -22.98 10.19 -10.39
C PRO A 90 -22.64 11.50 -9.67
N SER A 91 -23.56 12.05 -8.86
CA SER A 91 -23.32 13.32 -8.17
C SER A 91 -22.28 13.22 -7.05
N VAL A 92 -22.07 12.02 -6.49
CA VAL A 92 -21.05 11.80 -5.45
C VAL A 92 -19.66 12.08 -6.03
N LEU A 93 -19.39 11.63 -7.25
CA LEU A 93 -18.13 11.89 -7.94
C LEU A 93 -17.96 13.36 -8.32
N ASP A 94 -19.05 14.03 -8.72
CA ASP A 94 -19.03 15.46 -9.03
C ASP A 94 -18.66 16.31 -7.80
N HIS A 95 -19.17 15.97 -6.62
CA HIS A 95 -18.87 16.67 -5.36
C HIS A 95 -17.45 16.40 -4.84
N LEU A 96 -16.93 15.18 -5.00
CA LEU A 96 -15.55 14.85 -4.60
C LEU A 96 -14.50 15.67 -5.35
N SER A 97 -14.75 15.97 -6.63
CA SER A 97 -13.84 16.81 -7.44
C SER A 97 -13.69 18.25 -6.91
N GLU A 98 -14.69 18.75 -6.18
CA GLU A 98 -14.66 20.08 -5.55
C GLU A 98 -14.06 20.02 -4.13
N GLU A 99 -14.19 18.88 -3.43
CA GLU A 99 -13.63 18.65 -2.09
C GLU A 99 -12.13 18.37 -2.06
N ASP A 100 -11.52 18.00 -3.20
CA ASP A 100 -10.05 17.89 -3.35
C ASP A 100 -9.28 19.15 -2.89
N LYS A 101 -9.97 20.29 -2.80
CA LYS A 101 -9.44 21.54 -2.22
C LYS A 101 -9.10 21.45 -0.72
N TYR A 102 -9.71 20.52 0.01
CA TYR A 102 -9.60 20.38 1.48
C TYR A 102 -8.81 19.14 1.93
N MET A 103 -8.19 18.41 1.00
CA MET A 103 -7.31 17.29 1.33
C MET A 103 -6.26 17.74 2.35
N ILE A 104 -6.18 17.02 3.48
CA ILE A 104 -5.19 17.25 4.54
C ILE A 104 -3.81 17.18 3.88
N ARG A 105 -3.19 18.35 3.72
CA ARG A 105 -1.83 18.42 3.19
C ARG A 105 -0.92 17.77 4.21
N LEU A 106 -0.23 16.70 3.79
CA LEU A 106 0.94 16.19 4.51
C LEU A 106 1.80 17.38 4.91
N THR A 107 2.20 17.43 6.17
CA THR A 107 3.19 18.38 6.64
C THR A 107 4.48 18.20 5.84
N ASP A 108 5.30 19.25 5.73
CA ASP A 108 6.54 19.16 4.95
C ASP A 108 7.49 18.07 5.47
N GLU A 109 7.43 17.76 6.78
CA GLU A 109 8.17 16.66 7.39
C GLU A 109 7.68 15.29 6.89
N GLU A 110 6.37 15.06 6.85
CA GLU A 110 5.79 13.81 6.34
C GLU A 110 6.09 13.62 4.85
N ARG A 111 6.02 14.71 4.06
CA ARG A 111 6.39 14.69 2.63
C ARG A 111 7.86 14.34 2.43
N LEU A 112 8.75 14.83 3.28
CA LEU A 112 10.18 14.51 3.22
C LEU A 112 10.44 13.05 3.57
N LEU A 113 9.73 12.53 4.59
CA LEU A 113 9.82 11.14 5.00
C LEU A 113 9.37 10.19 3.88
N GLU A 114 8.17 10.42 3.32
CA GLU A 114 7.66 9.61 2.20
C GLU A 114 8.60 9.63 0.98
N ARG A 115 9.22 10.79 0.70
CA ARG A 115 10.17 10.92 -0.40
C ARG A 115 11.50 10.23 -0.12
N ALA A 116 11.88 10.07 1.15
CA ALA A 116 13.05 9.29 1.53
C ALA A 116 12.76 7.79 1.39
N GLU A 117 11.63 7.32 1.91
CA GLU A 117 11.17 5.93 1.79
C GLU A 117 11.04 5.50 0.33
N GLY A 118 10.38 6.31 -0.51
CA GLY A 118 10.24 6.00 -1.93
C GLY A 118 11.57 5.94 -2.69
N ARG A 119 12.58 6.74 -2.27
CA ARG A 119 13.93 6.67 -2.84
C ARG A 119 14.66 5.40 -2.42
N GLU A 120 14.51 4.99 -1.16
CA GLU A 120 15.12 3.76 -0.66
C GLU A 120 14.53 2.52 -1.32
N GLN A 121 13.19 2.42 -1.37
CA GLN A 121 12.49 1.33 -2.05
C GLN A 121 12.85 1.25 -3.54
N GLY A 122 12.86 2.39 -4.24
CA GLY A 122 13.26 2.44 -5.65
C GLY A 122 14.71 1.99 -5.88
N ARG A 123 15.62 2.32 -4.95
CA ARG A 123 17.02 1.86 -5.01
C ARG A 123 17.13 0.35 -4.81
N GLU A 124 16.40 -0.20 -3.85
CA GLU A 124 16.41 -1.64 -3.58
C GLU A 124 15.81 -2.45 -4.73
N GLN A 125 14.63 -2.04 -5.23
CA GLN A 125 14.00 -2.67 -6.39
C GLN A 125 14.90 -2.58 -7.62
N GLY A 126 15.49 -1.42 -7.89
CA GLY A 126 16.41 -1.24 -9.02
C GLY A 126 17.66 -2.11 -8.91
N LEU A 127 18.22 -2.27 -7.72
CA LEU A 127 19.35 -3.17 -7.48
C LEU A 127 18.97 -4.63 -7.71
N GLN A 128 17.83 -5.07 -7.19
CA GLN A 128 17.34 -6.44 -7.35
C GLN A 128 17.06 -6.77 -8.82
N GLN A 129 16.35 -5.89 -9.52
CA GLN A 129 16.09 -6.02 -10.96
C GLN A 129 17.39 -6.07 -11.77
N GLY A 130 18.35 -5.19 -11.45
CA GLY A 130 19.66 -5.17 -12.12
C GLY A 130 20.46 -6.46 -11.91
N LEU A 131 20.44 -7.02 -10.70
CA LEU A 131 21.07 -8.31 -10.41
C LEU A 131 20.41 -9.45 -11.20
N GLN A 132 19.08 -9.51 -11.21
CA GLN A 132 18.34 -10.53 -11.96
C GLN A 132 18.60 -10.41 -13.47
N GLN A 133 18.56 -9.20 -14.02
CA GLN A 133 18.81 -8.96 -15.44
C GLN A 133 20.24 -9.34 -15.84
N LYS A 134 21.23 -9.06 -14.98
CA LYS A 134 22.61 -9.50 -15.18
C LYS A 134 22.73 -11.03 -15.14
N SER A 135 22.07 -11.72 -14.22
CA SER A 135 22.06 -13.19 -14.19
C SER A 135 21.46 -13.78 -15.46
N ILE A 136 20.39 -13.19 -15.99
CA ILE A 136 19.76 -13.61 -17.26
C ILE A 136 20.70 -13.36 -18.45
N GLU A 137 21.39 -12.22 -18.51
CA GLU A 137 22.35 -11.91 -19.57
C GLU A 137 23.52 -12.92 -19.58
N ILE A 138 24.08 -13.23 -18.41
CA ILE A 138 25.13 -14.25 -18.27
C ILE A 138 24.59 -15.62 -18.73
N ALA A 139 23.36 -15.99 -18.36
CA ALA A 139 22.76 -17.26 -18.77
C ALA A 139 22.63 -17.37 -20.30
N LYS A 140 22.16 -16.31 -20.97
CA LYS A 140 22.06 -16.25 -22.43
C LYS A 140 23.41 -16.38 -23.12
N ASN A 141 24.44 -15.70 -22.59
CA ASN A 141 25.79 -15.80 -23.15
C ASN A 141 26.34 -17.22 -23.01
N LEU A 142 26.20 -17.86 -21.84
CA LEU A 142 26.66 -19.23 -21.64
C LEU A 142 25.87 -20.26 -22.48
N LEU A 143 24.57 -20.07 -22.66
CA LEU A 143 23.76 -20.88 -23.59
C LEU A 143 24.28 -20.74 -25.02
N SER A 144 24.63 -19.53 -25.46
CA SER A 144 25.19 -19.29 -26.79
C SER A 144 26.55 -19.95 -27.01
N GLU A 145 27.31 -20.17 -25.93
CA GLU A 145 28.58 -20.92 -25.94
C GLU A 145 28.38 -22.44 -25.84
N GLY A 146 27.13 -22.92 -25.76
CA GLY A 146 26.81 -24.35 -25.72
C GLY A 146 26.99 -25.00 -24.35
N MET A 147 27.01 -24.22 -23.27
CA MET A 147 27.10 -24.74 -21.90
C MET A 147 25.81 -25.46 -21.49
N THR A 148 25.91 -26.47 -20.62
CA THR A 148 24.74 -27.23 -20.16
C THR A 148 23.88 -26.42 -19.19
N ILE A 149 22.55 -26.63 -19.22
CA ILE A 149 21.57 -25.96 -18.34
C ILE A 149 21.97 -26.08 -16.87
N THR A 150 22.40 -27.28 -16.44
CA THR A 150 22.84 -27.57 -15.07
C THR A 150 24.06 -26.74 -14.65
N PHE A 151 25.00 -26.49 -15.58
CA PHE A 151 26.17 -25.66 -15.32
C PHE A 151 25.79 -24.19 -15.24
N ILE A 152 24.92 -23.73 -16.15
CA ILE A 152 24.46 -22.34 -16.19
C ILE A 152 23.70 -21.98 -14.92
N SER A 153 22.75 -22.84 -14.49
CA SER A 153 22.01 -22.67 -13.24
C SER A 153 22.94 -22.48 -12.04
N LYS A 154 24.01 -23.27 -11.95
CA LYS A 154 25.01 -23.16 -10.88
C LYS A 154 25.79 -21.84 -10.89
N ILE A 155 26.06 -21.27 -12.06
CA ILE A 155 26.85 -20.04 -12.21
C ILE A 155 25.98 -18.79 -12.00
N THR A 156 24.76 -18.77 -12.52
CA THR A 156 23.90 -17.59 -12.52
C THR A 156 22.98 -17.50 -11.30
N GLY A 157 22.83 -18.61 -10.58
CA GLY A 157 21.89 -18.75 -9.46
C GLY A 157 20.42 -18.86 -9.90
N LEU A 158 20.16 -18.96 -11.21
CA LEU A 158 18.84 -19.22 -11.76
C LEU A 158 18.49 -20.71 -11.62
N SER A 159 17.21 -21.05 -11.51
CA SER A 159 16.76 -22.44 -11.56
C SER A 159 16.95 -23.03 -12.96
N GLU A 160 17.03 -24.35 -13.07
CA GLU A 160 17.12 -25.01 -14.39
C GLU A 160 15.89 -24.73 -15.26
N GLU A 161 14.71 -24.56 -14.64
CA GLU A 161 13.47 -24.16 -15.31
C GLU A 161 13.57 -22.73 -15.86
N GLU A 162 14.07 -21.78 -15.06
CA GLU A 162 14.31 -20.40 -15.51
C GLU A 162 15.31 -20.33 -16.66
N VAL A 163 16.37 -21.15 -16.62
CA VAL A 163 17.36 -21.23 -17.70
C VAL A 163 16.77 -21.87 -18.96
N ALA A 164 15.95 -22.91 -18.82
CA ALA A 164 15.29 -23.57 -19.96
C ALA A 164 14.31 -22.65 -20.70
N LEU A 165 13.67 -21.71 -19.99
CA LEU A 165 12.81 -20.67 -20.58
C LEU A 165 13.57 -19.62 -21.41
N LEU A 166 14.91 -19.58 -21.34
CA LEU A 166 15.74 -18.63 -22.10
C LEU A 166 16.22 -19.16 -23.46
N ILE A 167 15.91 -20.41 -23.79
CA ILE A 167 16.25 -21.10 -25.06
C ILE A 167 15.17 -20.84 -26.10
#